data_AF-A0A9P7VHU0-F1
#
_entry.id   AF-A0A9P7VHU0-F1
#
_cell.length_a   1.000
_cell.length_b   1.000
_cell.length_c   1.000
_cell.angle_alpha   90.00
_cell.angle_beta   90.00
_cell.angle_gamma   90.00
#
_symmetry.space_group_name_H-M   'P 1'
#
loop_
_entity.id
_entity.type
_entity.pdbx_description
1 polymer ?
#
loop_
_entity_poly.entity_id
_entity_poly.type
_entity_poly.pdbx_seq_one_letter_code
_entity_poly.pdbx_strand_id
1 'polypeptide(L)'
;MPAQTHWWITAWFLITIPVIFWDAAYLFLRPRSMEGGDLHWIWQPYSIYQNIDYIYGVPAFVEKDGFPNAQSLLNIFENFLNIAYLYLAYVVRWPPATLVAFTSASLTLAKTALYWVQEYYCGMCRIGHNNTQDLILYWIIPNGIWLVVPTFIIFRLGRDLISSLNLAHGMRSKTKSS
;
A
#
# COMPACT_ATOMS: atom_id res chain seq x y z
N MET A 1 -13.97 -22.74 -11.47
CA MET A 1 -13.61 -22.83 -10.04
C MET A 1 -13.49 -21.42 -9.51
N PRO A 2 -14.01 -21.10 -8.32
CA PRO A 2 -13.87 -19.76 -7.74
C PRO A 2 -12.39 -19.43 -7.50
N ALA A 3 -12.05 -18.13 -7.41
CA ALA A 3 -10.70 -17.69 -7.11
C ALA A 3 -10.19 -18.30 -5.79
N GLN A 4 -8.91 -18.70 -5.76
CA GLN A 4 -8.29 -19.15 -4.53
C GLN A 4 -8.04 -17.94 -3.61
N THR A 5 -8.79 -17.86 -2.51
CA THR A 5 -8.67 -16.77 -1.53
C THR A 5 -7.94 -17.23 -0.28
N HIS A 6 -7.16 -16.35 0.34
CA HIS A 6 -6.51 -16.59 1.64
C HIS A 6 -7.03 -15.57 2.65
N TRP A 7 -7.51 -16.05 3.79
CA TRP A 7 -8.20 -15.21 4.78
C TRP A 7 -7.34 -14.01 5.24
N TRP A 8 -6.03 -14.22 5.42
CA TRP A 8 -5.11 -13.19 5.92
C TRP A 8 -4.85 -12.09 4.87
N ILE A 9 -4.88 -12.43 3.58
CA ILE A 9 -4.78 -11.47 2.47
C ILE A 9 -6.06 -10.63 2.42
N THR A 10 -7.20 -11.28 2.60
CA THR A 10 -8.50 -10.59 2.65
C THR A 10 -8.59 -9.68 3.87
N ALA A 11 -8.15 -10.14 5.04
CA ALA A 11 -8.08 -9.32 6.24
C ALA A 11 -7.15 -8.12 6.04
N TRP A 12 -5.98 -8.32 5.44
CA TRP A 12 -5.06 -7.23 5.08
C TRP A 12 -5.76 -6.17 4.24
N PHE A 13 -6.39 -6.54 3.13
CA PHE A 13 -7.09 -5.56 2.28
C PHE A 13 -8.26 -4.87 3.00
N LEU A 14 -9.08 -5.62 3.75
CA LEU A 14 -10.20 -5.04 4.50
C LEU A 14 -9.75 -4.01 5.55
N ILE A 15 -8.63 -4.27 6.23
CA ILE A 15 -8.09 -3.37 7.25
C ILE A 15 -7.37 -2.19 6.62
N THR A 16 -6.59 -2.42 5.56
CA THR A 16 -5.75 -1.39 4.95
C THR A 16 -6.54 -0.41 4.10
N ILE A 17 -7.66 -0.82 3.48
CA ILE A 17 -8.50 0.09 2.68
C ILE A 17 -8.89 1.36 3.45
N PRO A 18 -9.53 1.30 4.64
CA PRO A 18 -9.88 2.50 5.39
C PRO A 18 -8.63 3.28 5.85
N VAL A 19 -7.55 2.60 6.24
CA VAL A 19 -6.30 3.25 6.67
C VAL A 19 -5.68 4.07 5.54
N ILE A 20 -5.61 3.52 4.33
CA ILE A 20 -5.05 4.19 3.15
C ILE A 20 -5.90 5.39 2.74
N PHE A 21 -7.24 5.27 2.79
CA PHE A 21 -8.11 6.42 2.51
C PHE A 21 -7.95 7.52 3.55
N TRP A 22 -7.82 7.16 4.83
CA TRP A 22 -7.60 8.11 5.92
C TRP A 22 -6.26 8.84 5.74
N ASP A 23 -5.18 8.13 5.40
CA ASP A 23 -3.87 8.69 5.09
C ASP A 23 -3.88 9.61 3.85
N ALA A 24 -4.47 9.15 2.74
CA ALA A 24 -4.55 9.95 1.52
C ALA A 24 -5.40 11.23 1.74
N ALA A 25 -6.50 11.13 2.49
CA ALA A 25 -7.33 12.26 2.84
C ALA A 25 -6.57 13.27 3.73
N TYR A 26 -5.70 12.81 4.64
CA TYR A 26 -4.81 13.71 5.38
C TYR A 26 -4.00 14.56 4.40
N LEU A 27 -3.30 13.94 3.44
CA LEU A 27 -2.40 14.64 2.54
C LEU A 27 -3.12 15.60 1.57
N PHE A 28 -4.30 15.21 1.05
CA PHE A 28 -5.09 16.05 0.14
C PHE A 28 -5.81 17.21 0.82
N LEU A 29 -6.16 17.09 2.10
CA LEU A 29 -6.87 18.14 2.84
C LEU A 29 -5.94 19.12 3.56
N ARG A 30 -4.62 19.03 3.35
CA ARG A 30 -3.67 20.00 3.90
C ARG A 30 -3.99 21.41 3.35
N PRO A 31 -3.97 22.45 4.19
CA PRO A 31 -3.49 22.47 5.57
C PRO A 31 -4.56 22.17 6.64
N ARG A 32 -5.84 21.98 6.26
CA ARG A 32 -6.96 21.77 7.21
C ARG A 32 -6.80 20.52 8.08
N SER A 33 -6.18 19.48 7.53
CA SER A 33 -5.87 18.23 8.21
C SER A 33 -4.62 18.28 9.11
N MET A 34 -3.74 19.27 8.91
CA MET A 34 -2.49 19.41 9.67
C MET A 34 -2.77 20.00 11.06
N GLU A 35 -1.83 19.87 11.98
CA GLU A 35 -1.97 20.47 13.32
C GLU A 35 -2.18 21.99 13.23
N GLY A 36 -3.17 22.48 13.98
CA GLY A 36 -3.68 23.86 13.88
C GLY A 36 -4.79 24.05 12.83
N GLY A 37 -5.05 23.07 11.97
CA GLY A 37 -6.16 23.07 11.01
C GLY A 37 -7.51 22.70 11.63
N ASP A 38 -8.60 23.16 11.02
CA ASP A 38 -9.97 22.98 11.52
C ASP A 38 -10.48 21.53 11.43
N LEU A 39 -9.85 20.68 10.62
CA LEU A 39 -10.18 19.25 10.47
C LEU A 39 -9.18 18.32 11.20
N HIS A 40 -8.15 18.86 11.85
CA HIS A 40 -7.08 18.06 12.46
C HIS A 40 -7.56 17.08 13.54
N TRP A 41 -8.72 17.32 14.13
CA TRP A 41 -9.33 16.42 15.11
C TRP A 41 -9.60 15.00 14.54
N ILE A 42 -9.70 14.85 13.22
CA ILE A 42 -9.82 13.54 12.54
C ILE A 42 -8.46 12.82 12.45
N TRP A 43 -7.36 13.59 12.43
CA TRP A 43 -5.99 13.12 12.22
C TRP A 43 -5.08 13.42 13.41
N GLN A 44 -5.62 13.38 14.63
CA GLN A 44 -4.87 13.65 15.86
C GLN A 44 -3.52 12.93 15.96
N PRO A 45 -3.38 11.64 15.55
CA PRO A 45 -2.07 10.97 15.59
C PRO A 45 -0.99 11.64 14.71
N TYR A 46 -1.40 12.38 13.66
CA TYR A 46 -0.47 13.12 12.81
C TYR A 46 0.15 14.34 13.48
N SER A 47 -0.35 14.80 14.63
CA SER A 47 0.35 15.81 15.45
C SER A 47 1.78 15.39 15.78
N ILE A 48 1.97 14.10 16.06
CA ILE A 48 3.29 13.51 16.28
C ILE A 48 3.94 13.17 14.94
N TYR A 49 3.22 12.42 14.10
CA TYR A 49 3.82 11.82 12.92
C TYR A 49 4.37 12.83 11.91
N GLN A 50 3.70 13.97 11.73
CA GLN A 50 4.15 15.03 10.81
C GLN A 50 5.47 15.67 11.23
N ASN A 51 5.84 15.55 12.51
CA ASN A 51 7.09 16.04 13.07
C ASN A 51 8.19 14.99 13.03
N ILE A 52 7.82 13.70 12.96
CA ILE A 52 8.76 12.61 12.70
C ILE A 52 9.13 12.59 11.22
N ASP A 53 8.14 12.60 10.34
CA ASP A 53 8.36 12.54 8.92
C ASP A 53 7.86 13.80 8.24
N TYR A 54 8.84 14.61 7.81
CA TYR A 54 8.56 15.90 7.18
C TYR A 54 7.87 15.81 5.83
N ILE A 55 7.75 14.63 5.22
CA ILE A 55 6.90 14.43 4.04
C ILE A 55 5.40 14.70 4.36
N TYR A 56 4.99 14.39 5.60
CA TYR A 56 3.66 14.65 6.13
C TYR A 56 3.56 16.06 6.75
N GLY A 57 4.70 16.60 7.19
CA GLY A 57 4.83 17.87 7.90
C GLY A 57 4.72 19.15 7.10
N VAL A 58 4.79 20.26 7.85
CA VAL A 58 4.82 21.64 7.34
C VAL A 58 5.93 21.86 6.32
N PRO A 59 7.15 21.31 6.47
CA PRO A 59 8.22 21.53 5.49
C PRO A 59 7.81 21.14 4.06
N ALA A 60 7.33 19.91 3.84
CA ALA A 60 6.91 19.46 2.51
C ALA A 60 5.74 20.28 1.94
N PHE A 61 4.80 20.71 2.79
CA PHE A 61 3.68 21.55 2.35
C PHE A 61 4.12 22.94 1.88
N VAL A 62 4.97 23.61 2.66
CA VAL A 62 5.48 24.97 2.34
C VAL A 62 6.39 24.95 1.12
N GLU A 63 7.24 23.91 0.99
CA GLU A 63 8.11 23.70 -0.17
C GLU A 63 7.34 23.32 -1.44
N LYS A 64 6.04 23.04 -1.33
CA LYS A 64 5.20 22.49 -2.41
C LYS A 64 5.80 21.21 -2.99
N ASP A 65 6.31 20.35 -2.12
CA ASP A 65 6.83 19.04 -2.51
C ASP A 65 5.70 18.20 -3.12
N GLY A 66 5.84 17.89 -4.41
CA GLY A 66 4.85 17.11 -5.16
C GLY A 66 4.83 15.63 -4.79
N PHE A 67 5.90 15.11 -4.19
CA PHE A 67 6.05 13.69 -3.94
C PHE A 67 4.98 13.11 -2.99
N PRO A 68 4.71 13.68 -1.79
CA PRO A 68 3.68 13.13 -0.90
C PRO A 68 2.31 13.02 -1.55
N ASN A 69 1.82 14.08 -2.22
CA ASN A 69 0.49 14.03 -2.85
C ASN A 69 0.47 13.10 -4.08
N ALA A 70 1.57 12.98 -4.82
CA ALA A 70 1.68 12.01 -5.90
C ALA A 70 1.61 10.56 -5.37
N GLN A 71 2.28 10.26 -4.26
CA GLN A 71 2.18 8.98 -3.56
C GLN A 71 0.76 8.72 -3.06
N SER A 72 0.08 9.72 -2.48
CA SER A 72 -1.32 9.60 -2.06
C SER A 72 -2.28 9.33 -3.22
N LEU A 73 -2.00 9.88 -4.39
CA LEU A 73 -2.83 9.61 -5.56
C LEU A 73 -2.67 8.15 -6.02
N LEU A 74 -1.45 7.60 -5.97
CA LEU A 74 -1.23 6.17 -6.21
C LEU A 74 -1.94 5.31 -5.16
N ASN A 75 -1.92 5.71 -3.89
CA ASN A 75 -2.69 5.08 -2.82
C ASN A 75 -4.18 4.94 -3.18
N ILE A 76 -4.81 5.97 -3.78
CA ILE A 76 -6.21 5.91 -4.22
C ILE A 76 -6.41 4.85 -5.31
N PHE A 77 -5.56 4.83 -6.34
CA PHE A 77 -5.65 3.83 -7.41
C PHE A 77 -5.45 2.40 -6.90
N GLU A 78 -4.45 2.19 -6.04
CA GLU A 78 -4.22 0.91 -5.37
C GLU A 78 -5.43 0.49 -4.54
N ASN A 79 -6.06 1.44 -3.83
CA ASN A 79 -7.24 1.12 -3.04
C ASN A 79 -8.43 0.69 -3.88
N PHE A 80 -8.63 1.28 -5.05
CA PHE A 80 -9.64 0.79 -5.99
C PHE A 80 -9.33 -0.63 -6.47
N LEU A 81 -8.06 -1.00 -6.67
CA LEU A 81 -7.69 -2.38 -6.97
C LEU A 81 -7.92 -3.32 -5.80
N ASN A 82 -7.69 -2.88 -4.56
CA ASN A 82 -7.98 -3.66 -3.35
C ASN A 82 -9.48 -3.97 -3.23
N ILE A 83 -10.33 -2.94 -3.43
CA ILE A 83 -11.78 -3.09 -3.45
C ILE A 83 -12.22 -3.99 -4.61
N ALA A 84 -11.65 -3.77 -5.80
CA ALA A 84 -11.94 -4.59 -6.97
C ALA A 84 -11.61 -6.06 -6.72
N TYR A 85 -10.46 -6.37 -6.11
CA TYR A 85 -10.11 -7.74 -5.70
C TYR A 85 -11.19 -8.32 -4.78
N LEU A 86 -11.57 -7.62 -3.71
CA LEU A 86 -12.56 -8.12 -2.75
C LEU A 86 -13.91 -8.39 -3.44
N TYR A 87 -14.36 -7.46 -4.27
CA TYR A 87 -15.59 -7.62 -5.04
C TYR A 87 -15.51 -8.80 -6.03
N LEU A 88 -14.44 -8.89 -6.79
CA LEU A 88 -14.24 -9.94 -7.79
C LEU A 88 -14.07 -11.32 -7.15
N ALA A 89 -13.39 -11.41 -6.02
CA ALA A 89 -13.16 -12.67 -5.31
C ALA A 89 -14.42 -13.19 -4.61
N TYR A 90 -15.18 -12.32 -3.95
CA TYR A 90 -16.27 -12.73 -3.05
C TYR A 90 -17.67 -12.58 -3.63
N VAL A 91 -17.91 -11.57 -4.46
CA VAL A 91 -19.24 -11.32 -5.05
C VAL A 91 -19.33 -11.95 -6.43
N VAL A 92 -18.44 -11.57 -7.35
CA VAL A 92 -18.44 -12.10 -8.72
C VAL A 92 -17.89 -13.52 -8.77
N ARG A 93 -17.03 -13.89 -7.82
CA ARG A 93 -16.28 -15.16 -7.77
C ARG A 93 -15.49 -15.41 -9.06
N TRP A 94 -14.91 -14.35 -9.61
CA TRP A 94 -14.15 -14.38 -10.85
C TRP A 94 -12.77 -15.04 -10.61
N PRO A 95 -12.45 -16.18 -11.25
CA PRO A 95 -11.23 -16.93 -10.96
C PRO A 95 -9.93 -16.11 -11.08
N PRO A 96 -9.77 -15.21 -12.07
CA PRO A 96 -8.61 -14.33 -12.17
C PRO A 96 -8.49 -13.20 -11.13
N ALA A 97 -9.39 -13.09 -10.14
CA ALA A 97 -9.30 -12.06 -9.10
C ALA A 97 -7.93 -12.06 -8.37
N THR A 98 -7.27 -13.22 -8.27
CA THR A 98 -5.91 -13.35 -7.74
C THR A 98 -4.89 -12.45 -8.44
N LEU A 99 -5.04 -12.23 -9.76
CA LEU A 99 -4.17 -11.33 -10.51
C LEU A 99 -4.32 -9.88 -10.05
N VAL A 100 -5.55 -9.44 -9.77
CA VAL A 100 -5.83 -8.07 -9.31
C VAL A 100 -5.16 -7.81 -7.95
N ALA A 101 -5.30 -8.74 -7.00
CA ALA A 101 -4.61 -8.62 -5.71
C ALA A 101 -3.09 -8.67 -5.84
N PHE A 102 -2.55 -9.54 -6.70
CA PHE A 102 -1.11 -9.62 -6.96
C PHE A 102 -0.57 -8.30 -7.52
N THR A 103 -1.26 -7.70 -8.49
CA THR A 103 -0.91 -6.41 -9.07
C THR A 103 -0.98 -5.31 -8.02
N SER A 104 -2.07 -5.23 -7.24
CA SER A 104 -2.21 -4.21 -6.21
C SER A 104 -1.09 -4.29 -5.17
N ALA A 105 -0.80 -5.48 -4.64
CA ALA A 105 0.28 -5.67 -3.67
C ALA A 105 1.66 -5.31 -4.26
N SER A 106 1.89 -5.58 -5.55
CA SER A 106 3.12 -5.20 -6.26
C SER A 106 3.28 -3.69 -6.38
N LEU A 107 2.19 -2.96 -6.66
CA LEU A 107 2.19 -1.49 -6.69
C LEU A 107 2.47 -0.92 -5.30
N THR A 108 1.83 -1.45 -4.26
CA THR A 108 2.10 -1.05 -2.87
C THR A 108 3.57 -1.27 -2.51
N LEU A 109 4.13 -2.44 -2.82
CA LEU A 109 5.55 -2.73 -2.54
C LEU A 109 6.48 -1.75 -3.27
N ALA A 110 6.26 -1.56 -4.58
CA ALA A 110 7.10 -0.67 -5.40
C ALA A 110 7.04 0.77 -4.91
N LYS A 111 5.85 1.26 -4.58
CA LYS A 111 5.63 2.59 -4.02
C LYS A 111 6.36 2.76 -2.68
N THR A 112 6.17 1.84 -1.73
CA THR A 112 6.83 1.91 -0.42
C THR A 112 8.35 1.81 -0.55
N ALA A 113 8.86 0.99 -1.47
CA ALA A 113 10.29 0.93 -1.76
C ALA A 113 10.82 2.26 -2.32
N LEU A 114 10.08 2.91 -3.23
CA LEU A 114 10.42 4.23 -3.75
C LEU A 114 10.51 5.26 -2.63
N TYR A 115 9.57 5.26 -1.70
CA TYR A 115 9.56 6.16 -0.55
C TYR A 115 10.79 5.98 0.35
N TRP A 116 11.23 4.74 0.62
CA TRP A 116 12.49 4.49 1.36
C TRP A 116 13.73 4.95 0.60
N VAL A 117 13.77 4.65 -0.70
CA VAL A 117 14.90 4.94 -1.56
C VAL A 117 15.03 6.45 -1.80
N GLN A 118 13.93 7.19 -1.78
CA GLN A 118 13.94 8.65 -1.83
C GLN A 118 14.69 9.25 -0.63
N GLU A 119 14.43 8.77 0.59
CA GLU A 119 15.16 9.24 1.77
C GLU A 119 16.65 8.97 1.64
N TYR A 120 17.04 7.79 1.14
CA TYR A 120 18.44 7.49 0.89
C TYR A 120 19.08 8.48 -0.10
N TYR A 121 18.42 8.76 -1.23
CA TYR A 121 18.98 9.65 -2.27
C TYR A 121 18.97 11.13 -1.89
N CYS A 122 18.07 11.58 -1.02
CA CYS A 122 18.08 12.94 -0.54
C CYS A 122 18.95 13.15 0.71
N GLY A 123 19.66 12.11 1.19
CA GLY A 123 20.53 12.20 2.37
C GLY A 123 19.75 12.26 3.68
N MET A 124 18.68 11.47 3.80
CA MET A 124 17.77 11.41 4.94
C MET A 124 17.09 12.76 5.23
N CYS A 125 16.76 13.51 4.17
CA CYS A 125 16.30 14.89 4.27
C CYS A 125 14.97 15.08 5.02
N ARG A 126 14.10 14.06 5.08
CA ARG A 126 12.80 14.18 5.77
C ARG A 126 12.77 13.53 7.14
N ILE A 127 13.72 12.64 7.44
CA ILE A 127 13.71 11.82 8.67
C ILE A 127 15.02 11.87 9.46
N GLY A 128 16.08 12.46 8.92
CA GLY A 128 17.42 12.46 9.53
C GLY A 128 17.55 13.32 10.78
N HIS A 129 16.57 14.16 11.08
CA HIS A 129 16.52 14.97 12.30
C HIS A 129 16.07 14.18 13.54
N ASN A 130 15.48 12.99 13.34
CA ASN A 130 14.94 12.20 14.44
C ASN A 130 16.04 11.50 15.23
N ASN A 131 15.77 11.26 16.52
CA ASN A 131 16.56 10.30 17.28
C ASN A 131 16.25 8.86 16.80
N THR A 132 17.15 7.93 17.14
CA THR A 132 17.05 6.53 16.69
C THR A 132 15.77 5.83 17.15
N GLN A 133 15.29 6.11 18.36
CA GLN A 133 14.11 5.45 18.90
C GLN A 133 12.84 5.86 18.15
N ASP A 134 12.64 7.17 17.94
CA ASP A 134 11.49 7.69 17.22
C ASP A 134 11.50 7.25 15.76
N LEU A 135 12.69 7.24 15.14
CA LEU A 135 12.85 6.74 13.78
C LEU A 135 12.44 5.26 13.68
N ILE A 136 12.88 4.42 14.62
CA ILE A 136 12.51 2.99 14.63
C ILE A 136 11.00 2.82 14.81
N LEU A 137 10.44 3.48 15.82
CA LEU A 137 9.06 3.25 16.26
C LEU A 137 8.03 3.82 15.28
N TYR A 138 8.26 5.03 14.78
CA TYR A 138 7.27 5.77 14.00
C TYR A 138 7.52 5.70 12.49
N TRP A 139 8.75 5.43 12.04
CA TRP A 139 9.06 5.38 10.61
C TRP A 139 9.42 3.98 10.12
N ILE A 140 10.40 3.30 10.74
CA ILE A 140 10.88 1.99 10.25
C ILE A 140 9.83 0.90 10.42
N ILE A 141 9.27 0.74 11.62
CA ILE A 141 8.31 -0.35 11.88
C ILE A 141 7.04 -0.18 11.04
N PRO A 142 6.36 0.99 11.02
CA PRO A 142 5.14 1.14 10.26
C PRO A 142 5.35 0.94 8.76
N ASN A 143 6.36 1.57 8.18
CA ASN A 143 6.66 1.42 6.76
C ASN A 143 7.23 0.04 6.42
N GLY A 144 7.94 -0.60 7.34
CA GLY A 144 8.44 -1.97 7.21
C GLY A 144 7.31 -2.98 7.05
N ILE A 145 6.19 -2.80 7.75
CA ILE A 145 4.99 -3.65 7.58
C ILE A 145 4.46 -3.55 6.14
N TRP A 146 4.46 -2.35 5.56
CA TRP A 146 4.07 -2.09 4.16
C TRP A 146 5.07 -2.62 3.11
N LEU A 147 6.27 -3.03 3.50
CA LEU A 147 7.20 -3.78 2.65
C LEU A 147 6.98 -5.29 2.81
N VAL A 148 6.95 -5.75 4.06
CA VAL A 148 6.93 -7.17 4.39
C VAL A 148 5.62 -7.82 3.96
N VAL A 149 4.47 -7.27 4.36
CA VAL A 149 3.18 -7.94 4.10
C VAL A 149 2.86 -8.02 2.61
N PRO A 150 2.97 -6.93 1.81
CA PRO A 150 2.78 -7.03 0.36
C PRO A 150 3.74 -8.01 -0.31
N THR A 151 4.99 -8.10 0.14
CA THR A 151 5.94 -9.11 -0.35
C THR A 151 5.42 -10.53 -0.15
N PHE A 152 4.92 -10.87 1.05
CA PHE A 152 4.31 -12.18 1.31
C PHE A 152 3.06 -12.42 0.47
N ILE A 153 2.22 -11.39 0.24
CA ILE A 153 1.04 -11.49 -0.64
C ILE A 153 1.46 -11.85 -2.06
N ILE A 154 2.44 -11.12 -2.60
CA ILE A 154 2.99 -11.36 -3.95
C ILE A 154 3.52 -12.80 -4.06
N PHE A 155 4.32 -13.26 -3.09
CA PHE A 155 4.83 -14.63 -3.10
C PHE A 155 3.73 -15.67 -3.05
N ARG A 156 2.71 -15.49 -2.20
CA ARG A 156 1.60 -16.44 -2.07
C ARG A 156 0.76 -16.50 -3.33
N LEU A 157 0.26 -15.35 -3.78
CA LEU A 157 -0.61 -15.27 -4.96
C LEU A 157 0.15 -15.61 -6.25
N GLY A 158 1.43 -15.26 -6.35
CA GLY A 158 2.28 -15.65 -7.46
C GLY A 158 2.39 -17.17 -7.62
N ARG A 159 2.53 -17.91 -6.51
CA ARG A 159 2.51 -19.39 -6.55
C ARG A 159 1.17 -19.93 -7.03
N ASP A 160 0.05 -19.34 -6.59
CA ASP A 160 -1.29 -19.76 -7.01
C ASP A 160 -1.52 -19.51 -8.52
N LEU A 161 -1.04 -18.37 -9.02
CA LEU A 161 -1.08 -18.03 -10.46
C LEU A 161 -0.24 -19.01 -11.28
N ILE A 162 0.99 -19.29 -10.87
CA ILE A 162 1.89 -20.24 -11.55
C ILE A 162 1.27 -21.64 -11.57
N SER A 163 0.71 -22.09 -10.44
CA SER A 163 0.02 -23.39 -10.35
C SER A 163 -1.14 -23.46 -11.35
N SER A 164 -1.97 -22.42 -11.41
CA SER A 164 -3.11 -22.34 -12.33
C SER A 164 -2.67 -22.38 -13.80
N LEU A 165 -1.58 -21.68 -14.15
CA LEU A 165 -1.02 -21.68 -15.50
C LEU A 165 -0.46 -23.05 -15.91
N ASN A 166 0.27 -23.72 -15.00
CA ASN A 166 0.82 -25.04 -15.25
C ASN A 166 -0.28 -26.11 -15.43
N LEU A 167 -1.35 -26.03 -14.63
CA LEU A 167 -2.52 -26.91 -14.78
C LEU A 167 -3.20 -26.70 -16.14
N ALA A 168 -3.44 -25.45 -16.53
CA ALA A 168 -4.03 -25.12 -17.83
C ALA A 168 -3.17 -25.60 -19.01
N HIS A 169 -1.85 -25.45 -18.92
CA HIS A 169 -0.91 -25.96 -19.91
C HIS A 169 -0.97 -27.50 -20.03
N GLY A 170 -0.97 -28.22 -18.90
CA GLY A 170 -1.06 -29.67 -18.86
C GLY A 170 -2.36 -30.21 -19.46
N MET A 171 -3.49 -29.57 -19.18
CA MET A 171 -4.78 -29.95 -19.77
C MET A 171 -4.78 -29.77 -21.29
N ARG A 172 -4.28 -28.62 -21.78
CA ARG A 172 -4.20 -28.34 -23.22
C ARG A 172 -3.30 -29.34 -23.95
N SER A 173 -2.19 -29.76 -23.33
CA SER A 173 -1.29 -30.78 -23.89
C SER A 173 -2.01 -32.13 -24.05
N LYS A 174 -2.73 -32.57 -23.01
CA LYS A 174 -3.52 -33.82 -23.04
C LYS A 174 -4.63 -33.81 -24.10
N THR A 175 -5.31 -32.68 -24.29
CA THR A 175 -6.36 -32.55 -25.32
C THR A 175 -5.80 -32.62 -26.74
N LYS A 176 -4.55 -32.18 -26.98
CA LYS A 176 -3.92 -32.27 -28.30
C LYS A 176 -3.36 -33.67 -28.63
N SER A 177 -3.09 -34.49 -27.62
CA SER A 177 -2.60 -35.85 -27.78
C SER A 177 -3.70 -36.91 -27.86
N SER A 178 -4.97 -36.50 -27.73
CA SER A 178 -6.17 -37.33 -27.89
C SER A 178 -6.86 -37.02 -29.20
#